data_AF-A0AAV2I368-F1
#
_entry.id   AF-A0AAV2I368-F1
#
_cell.length_a   1.000
_cell.length_b   1.000
_cell.length_c   1.000
_cell.angle_alpha   90.00
_cell.angle_beta   90.00
_cell.angle_gamma   90.00
#
_symmetry.space_group_name_H-M   'P 1'
#
loop_
_entity.id
_entity.type
_entity.pdbx_description
1 polymer ?
#
loop_
_entity_poly.entity_id
_entity_poly.type
_entity_poly.pdbx_seq_one_letter_code
_entity_poly.pdbx_strand_id
1 'polypeptide(L)'
;MKFVKRSDNVVQVYEGPLSDLNDKNLCDEDGLHLDEWPWTAPVNGQPNFCAVSGGFSFRTIRRLTNEDLCEEEWRRSTLEVECIKGDGMDFIAPTDSNCNPFLKHGDWKRLTCWAGWTFGQFIFIVASDVGSQPRYCLRFPRVQEGEFTVLIYFSVICPTEADGKPPHGIEYYELKMFRKDPKQCHDDNSDKCREVITMPDMCVKDKVFAPHCPKTCGKCTTVNNINGRRCWLEPSLFGDWRLYEKSRTYDVVIDQEKAVFSHMGSFQCLEVDNKGRRYKMASLFDNGCSHRYTCMEFIRRNNNVLQYRTSPSDRSELKMEDLCNFRDDPYPLTDFFRSFYFKNLILAKDLWPHYCGVNSVIPFNGTINGRQCAGNVSDWDEQSCTTRGLLTLKSDTCKELILPM
;
A
#
# COMPACT_ATOMS: atom_id res chain seq x y z
N MET A 1 26.02 -2.75 -25.08
CA MET A 1 24.99 -2.42 -24.06
C MET A 1 24.18 -3.67 -23.75
N LYS A 2 23.78 -3.86 -22.50
CA LYS A 2 22.88 -4.96 -22.08
C LYS A 2 21.79 -4.39 -21.16
N PHE A 3 20.53 -4.64 -21.49
CA PHE A 3 19.39 -4.07 -20.76
C PHE A 3 18.93 -4.99 -19.63
N VAL A 4 18.66 -4.40 -18.47
CA VAL A 4 18.17 -5.09 -17.27
C VAL A 4 16.82 -4.52 -16.91
N LYS A 5 15.75 -5.30 -17.12
CA LYS A 5 14.42 -4.93 -16.67
C LYS A 5 14.38 -4.96 -15.13
N ARG A 6 14.12 -3.81 -14.50
CA ARG A 6 13.96 -3.69 -13.03
C ARG A 6 12.49 -3.71 -12.62
N SER A 7 11.63 -3.06 -13.39
CA SER A 7 10.17 -3.15 -13.30
C SER A 7 9.55 -2.95 -14.68
N ASP A 8 8.22 -2.86 -14.77
CA ASP A 8 7.56 -2.50 -16.03
C ASP A 8 7.85 -1.05 -16.47
N ASN A 9 8.27 -0.19 -15.54
CA ASN A 9 8.53 1.23 -15.80
C ASN A 9 10.00 1.62 -15.66
N VAL A 10 10.89 0.70 -15.28
CA VAL A 10 12.30 1.00 -15.01
C VAL A 10 13.22 -0.06 -15.62
N VAL A 11 14.21 0.40 -16.39
CA VAL A 11 15.28 -0.40 -16.99
C VAL A 11 16.63 0.20 -16.59
N GLN A 12 17.61 -0.63 -16.26
CA GLN A 12 19.00 -0.20 -16.15
C GLN A 12 19.81 -0.77 -17.31
N VAL A 13 20.93 -0.12 -17.63
CA VAL A 13 21.77 -0.47 -18.76
C VAL A 13 23.15 -0.83 -18.26
N TYR A 14 23.68 -1.95 -18.72
CA TYR A 14 25.10 -2.25 -18.65
C TYR A 14 25.77 -1.67 -19.90
N GLU A 15 26.75 -0.81 -19.72
CA GLU A 15 27.45 -0.10 -20.78
C GLU A 15 28.91 -0.53 -20.86
N GLY A 16 29.44 -0.58 -22.08
CA GLY A 16 30.88 -0.79 -22.28
C GLY A 16 31.62 0.52 -22.03
N PRO A 17 32.94 0.49 -21.83
CA PRO A 17 33.73 1.70 -21.73
C PRO A 17 33.56 2.56 -23.00
N LEU A 18 33.52 3.87 -22.84
CA LEU A 18 33.60 4.80 -23.97
C LEU A 18 34.95 4.61 -24.67
N SER A 19 34.93 4.37 -25.97
CA SER A 19 36.14 4.20 -26.79
C SER A 19 35.95 4.86 -28.14
N ASP A 20 36.96 5.64 -28.56
CA ASP A 20 37.02 6.26 -29.88
C ASP A 20 37.38 5.25 -30.98
N LEU A 21 37.82 4.05 -30.59
CA LEU A 21 38.18 2.96 -31.50
C LEU A 21 37.13 1.84 -31.39
N ASN A 22 36.73 1.29 -32.54
CA ASN A 22 35.82 0.15 -32.60
C ASN A 22 36.58 -1.16 -32.27
N ASP A 23 36.87 -1.36 -30.98
CA ASP A 23 37.47 -2.60 -30.47
C ASP A 23 36.39 -3.69 -30.36
N LYS A 24 36.73 -4.92 -30.78
CA LYS A 24 35.83 -6.08 -30.73
C LYS A 24 35.42 -6.42 -29.30
N ASN A 25 36.25 -6.06 -28.32
CA ASN A 25 36.05 -6.39 -26.91
C ASN A 25 35.16 -5.38 -26.16
N LEU A 26 34.69 -4.30 -26.82
CA LEU A 26 33.84 -3.29 -26.16
C LEU A 26 32.50 -3.82 -25.65
N CYS A 27 32.04 -4.93 -26.23
CA CYS A 27 30.79 -5.59 -25.84
C CYS A 27 31.02 -6.89 -25.08
N ASP A 28 32.26 -7.18 -24.67
CA ASP A 28 32.54 -8.35 -23.83
C ASP A 28 31.83 -8.18 -22.49
N GLU A 29 31.12 -9.23 -22.04
CA GLU A 29 30.29 -9.15 -20.83
C GLU A 29 31.10 -8.73 -19.58
N ASP A 30 32.38 -9.12 -19.53
CA ASP A 30 33.30 -8.81 -18.44
C ASP A 30 33.72 -7.33 -18.39
N GLY A 31 33.61 -6.62 -19.52
CA GLY A 31 33.94 -5.19 -19.64
C GLY A 31 32.75 -4.26 -19.42
N LEU A 32 31.54 -4.80 -19.27
CA LEU A 32 30.36 -3.99 -19.06
C LEU A 32 30.23 -3.56 -17.60
N HIS A 33 29.98 -2.27 -17.38
CA HIS A 33 29.67 -1.70 -16.07
C HIS A 33 28.20 -1.28 -16.02
N LEU A 34 27.59 -1.36 -14.85
CA LEU A 34 26.18 -0.98 -14.68
C LEU A 34 26.08 0.55 -14.61
N ASP A 35 25.32 1.15 -15.52
CA ASP A 35 24.97 2.56 -15.46
C ASP A 35 24.12 2.83 -14.21
N GLU A 36 24.54 3.83 -13.44
CA GLU A 36 23.87 4.26 -12.21
C GLU A 36 22.56 4.99 -12.52
N TRP A 37 22.33 5.45 -13.75
CA TRP A 37 21.11 6.13 -14.18
C TRP A 37 20.09 5.17 -14.80
N PRO A 38 19.10 4.68 -14.03
CA PRO A 38 18.00 3.93 -14.60
C PRO A 38 17.20 4.78 -15.59
N TRP A 39 16.82 4.17 -16.70
CA TRP A 39 15.85 4.72 -17.64
C TRP A 39 14.44 4.46 -17.13
N THR A 40 13.59 5.48 -17.20
CA THR A 40 12.21 5.43 -16.68
C THR A 40 11.22 5.64 -17.81
N ALA A 41 10.20 4.78 -17.88
CA ALA A 41 9.08 4.89 -18.81
C ALA A 41 7.86 5.49 -18.10
N PRO A 42 6.93 6.16 -18.81
CA PRO A 42 5.69 6.66 -18.19
C PRO A 42 4.90 5.55 -17.49
N VAL A 43 4.25 5.86 -16.35
CA VAL A 43 3.44 4.87 -15.60
C VAL A 43 2.34 4.29 -16.48
N ASN A 44 2.42 3.00 -16.75
CA ASN A 44 1.46 2.23 -17.56
C ASN A 44 0.16 1.84 -16.82
N GLY A 45 -0.27 2.64 -15.84
CA GLY A 45 -1.49 2.42 -15.06
C GLY A 45 -1.43 1.27 -14.05
N GLN A 46 -0.38 0.45 -14.02
CA GLN A 46 -0.21 -0.55 -12.97
C GLN A 46 0.50 0.05 -11.75
N PRO A 47 -0.03 -0.17 -10.53
CA PRO A 47 0.63 0.28 -9.33
C PRO A 47 1.90 -0.53 -9.08
N ASN A 48 2.98 0.17 -8.70
CA ASN A 48 4.21 -0.43 -8.22
C ASN A 48 4.26 -0.31 -6.70
N PHE A 49 4.69 -1.38 -6.03
CA PHE A 49 4.82 -1.43 -4.58
C PHE A 49 6.29 -1.29 -4.20
N CYS A 50 6.57 -0.72 -3.04
CA CYS A 50 7.94 -0.61 -2.56
C CYS A 50 8.56 -1.98 -2.27
N ALA A 51 9.86 -2.14 -2.53
CA ALA A 51 10.59 -3.39 -2.29
C ALA A 51 10.96 -3.62 -0.81
N VAL A 52 10.68 -2.64 0.05
CA VAL A 52 10.86 -2.70 1.50
C VAL A 52 9.50 -2.38 2.14
N SER A 53 9.24 -2.95 3.32
CA SER A 53 8.08 -2.58 4.13
C SER A 53 8.46 -2.46 5.62
N GLY A 54 7.86 -1.52 6.32
CA GLY A 54 8.02 -1.36 7.75
C GLY A 54 7.96 0.07 8.24
N GLY A 55 7.92 0.21 9.56
CA GLY A 55 8.05 1.49 10.25
C GLY A 55 9.43 1.62 10.88
N PHE A 56 10.06 2.76 10.64
CA PHE A 56 11.42 3.06 11.05
C PHE A 56 11.46 4.43 11.71
N SER A 57 12.36 4.58 12.67
CA SER A 57 12.77 5.90 13.14
C SER A 57 14.03 6.31 12.39
N PHE A 58 14.15 7.59 12.04
CA PHE A 58 15.34 8.10 11.34
C PHE A 58 15.82 9.46 11.85
N ARG A 59 17.10 9.72 11.60
CA ARG A 59 17.77 11.02 11.72
C ARG A 59 18.45 11.36 10.40
N THR A 60 18.32 12.62 9.95
CA THR A 60 18.75 13.05 8.62
C THR A 60 20.06 13.82 8.69
N ILE A 61 21.05 13.38 7.91
CA ILE A 61 22.36 14.01 7.78
C ILE A 61 22.56 14.38 6.31
N ARG A 62 22.87 15.64 6.04
CA ARG A 62 23.18 16.12 4.70
C ARG A 62 24.64 15.80 4.37
N ARG A 63 24.88 14.91 3.42
CA ARG A 63 26.22 14.33 3.22
C ARG A 63 27.24 15.28 2.59
N LEU A 64 26.80 16.24 1.80
CA LEU A 64 27.70 17.22 1.17
C LEU A 64 28.31 18.21 2.18
N THR A 65 27.56 18.57 3.21
CA THR A 65 28.00 19.50 4.27
C THR A 65 28.34 18.78 5.58
N ASN A 66 27.99 17.50 5.68
CA ASN A 66 28.00 16.71 6.92
C ASN A 66 27.19 17.36 8.06
N GLU A 67 26.17 18.13 7.69
CA GLU A 67 25.27 18.84 8.59
C GLU A 67 24.16 17.90 9.07
N ASP A 68 23.90 17.89 10.36
CA ASP A 68 22.81 17.12 10.96
C ASP A 68 21.56 17.98 11.03
N LEU A 69 20.59 17.71 10.16
CA LEU A 69 19.37 18.52 10.05
C LEU A 69 18.45 18.42 11.27
N CYS A 70 18.73 17.45 12.14
CA CYS A 70 17.94 17.14 13.33
C CYS A 70 18.71 17.37 14.62
N GLU A 71 19.80 18.16 14.60
CA GLU A 71 20.66 18.32 15.77
C GLU A 71 19.92 18.86 17.00
N GLU A 72 19.07 19.87 16.79
CA GLU A 72 18.26 20.51 17.84
C GLU A 72 16.95 19.77 18.11
N GLU A 73 16.60 18.79 17.27
CA GLU A 73 15.34 18.06 17.37
C GLU A 73 15.44 16.89 18.33
N TRP A 74 14.77 17.03 19.47
CA TRP A 74 14.75 15.97 20.48
C TRP A 74 13.92 14.76 20.04
N ARG A 75 12.97 14.93 19.11
CA ARG A 75 12.13 13.87 18.54
C ARG A 75 12.75 13.32 17.27
N ARG A 76 12.75 11.99 17.15
CA ARG A 76 13.13 11.32 15.90
C ARG A 76 12.01 11.38 14.88
N SER A 77 12.38 11.50 13.60
CA SER A 77 11.44 11.39 12.49
C SER A 77 11.07 9.93 12.25
N THR A 78 9.96 9.71 11.56
CA THR A 78 9.42 8.39 11.26
C THR A 78 9.31 8.19 9.76
N LEU A 79 9.84 7.08 9.26
CA LEU A 79 9.60 6.59 7.91
C LEU A 79 8.68 5.38 7.98
N GLU A 80 7.57 5.43 7.27
CA GLU A 80 6.66 4.30 7.11
C GLU A 80 6.59 3.91 5.63
N VAL A 81 6.93 2.66 5.33
CA VAL A 81 6.96 2.13 3.96
C VAL A 81 5.98 0.98 3.85
N GLU A 82 5.03 1.06 2.92
CA GLU A 82 4.08 -0.02 2.58
C GLU A 82 3.46 -0.67 3.82
N CYS A 83 3.05 0.15 4.81
CA CYS A 83 2.38 -0.36 6.00
C CYS A 83 1.08 -1.06 5.63
N ILE A 84 0.26 -0.38 4.83
CA ILE A 84 -0.76 -1.02 4.00
C ILE A 84 -0.24 -0.99 2.57
N LYS A 85 -0.44 -2.09 1.86
CA LYS A 85 -0.02 -2.20 0.46
C LYS A 85 -0.60 -1.03 -0.34
N GLY A 86 0.24 -0.37 -1.14
CA GLY A 86 -0.11 0.83 -1.90
C GLY A 86 0.08 2.16 -1.18
N ASP A 87 0.38 2.19 0.12
CA ASP A 87 0.59 3.48 0.82
C ASP A 87 1.85 4.23 0.36
N GLY A 88 2.79 3.52 -0.27
CA GLY A 88 4.07 4.09 -0.67
C GLY A 88 4.96 4.34 0.55
N MET A 89 5.55 5.54 0.62
CA MET A 89 6.47 5.95 1.67
C MET A 89 6.01 7.26 2.32
N ASP A 90 5.82 7.25 3.63
CA ASP A 90 5.52 8.45 4.42
C ASP A 90 6.74 8.85 5.27
N PHE A 91 7.32 10.00 4.96
CA PHE A 91 8.31 10.69 5.79
C PHE A 91 7.60 11.66 6.71
N ILE A 92 7.71 11.44 8.01
CA ILE A 92 6.99 12.18 9.05
C ILE A 92 8.03 12.72 10.03
N ALA A 93 8.32 14.01 9.93
CA ALA A 93 9.17 14.74 10.83
C ALA A 93 8.33 15.42 11.95
N PRO A 94 8.96 15.88 13.04
CA PRO A 94 8.29 16.78 13.98
C PRO A 94 7.76 18.03 13.27
N THR A 95 6.63 18.56 13.75
CA THR A 95 6.04 19.81 13.24
C THR A 95 7.04 20.95 13.36
N ASP A 96 7.13 21.78 12.32
CA ASP A 96 8.07 22.91 12.20
C ASP A 96 9.57 22.54 12.24
N SER A 97 9.92 21.26 12.11
CA SER A 97 11.31 20.82 12.03
C SER A 97 11.88 20.81 10.60
N ASN A 98 13.22 20.86 10.51
CA ASN A 98 13.97 20.73 9.25
C ASN A 98 14.42 19.28 8.99
N CYS A 99 13.94 18.32 9.78
CA CYS A 99 14.39 16.92 9.74
C CYS A 99 13.97 16.16 8.47
N ASN A 100 12.95 16.64 7.76
CA ASN A 100 12.46 15.99 6.55
C ASN A 100 13.38 16.34 5.36
N PRO A 101 14.07 15.37 4.73
CA PRO A 101 15.02 15.69 3.66
C PRO A 101 14.36 16.33 2.44
N PHE A 102 13.04 16.14 2.23
CA PHE A 102 12.32 16.62 1.05
C PHE A 102 11.69 18.00 1.22
N LEU A 103 11.61 18.52 2.44
CA LEU A 103 10.89 19.73 2.77
C LEU A 103 11.78 20.67 3.56
N LYS A 104 11.87 21.94 3.13
CA LYS A 104 12.48 22.99 3.95
C LYS A 104 11.63 23.32 5.17
N HIS A 105 10.30 23.29 5.00
CA HIS A 105 9.32 23.53 6.05
C HIS A 105 8.18 22.53 5.84
N GLY A 106 7.80 21.83 6.90
CA GLY A 106 6.73 20.84 6.88
C GLY A 106 7.16 19.52 7.50
N ASP A 107 6.21 18.84 8.14
CA ASP A 107 6.41 17.58 8.83
C ASP A 107 6.23 16.38 7.90
N TRP A 108 5.26 16.42 7.00
CA TRP A 108 4.84 15.22 6.28
C TRP A 108 5.07 15.28 4.76
N LYS A 109 5.77 14.27 4.24
CA LYS A 109 5.96 14.04 2.81
C LYS A 109 5.59 12.60 2.45
N ARG A 110 4.70 12.44 1.48
CA ARG A 110 4.39 11.14 0.88
C ARG A 110 5.07 10.98 -0.48
N LEU A 111 5.71 9.83 -0.69
CA LEU A 111 6.25 9.41 -1.97
C LEU A 111 5.58 8.11 -2.45
N THR A 112 5.47 7.96 -3.76
CA THR A 112 5.00 6.74 -4.42
C THR A 112 6.17 5.96 -5.02
N CYS A 113 6.16 4.64 -4.85
CA CYS A 113 7.18 3.76 -5.41
C CYS A 113 6.92 3.47 -6.89
N TRP A 114 7.96 3.57 -7.71
CA TRP A 114 7.94 3.31 -9.15
C TRP A 114 8.58 1.99 -9.52
N ALA A 115 9.63 1.63 -8.79
CA ALA A 115 10.31 0.35 -8.92
C ALA A 115 11.08 0.06 -7.63
N GLY A 116 11.34 -1.21 -7.39
CA GLY A 116 12.36 -1.60 -6.43
C GLY A 116 13.01 -2.91 -6.83
N TRP A 117 14.30 -3.04 -6.56
CA TRP A 117 15.09 -4.21 -6.88
C TRP A 117 16.23 -4.41 -5.91
N THR A 118 16.76 -5.62 -5.85
CA THR A 118 17.97 -5.95 -5.08
C THR A 118 19.17 -6.00 -6.02
N PHE A 119 20.28 -5.43 -5.59
CA PHE A 119 21.57 -5.55 -6.27
C PHE A 119 22.69 -5.58 -5.23
N GLY A 120 23.48 -6.66 -5.25
CA GLY A 120 24.50 -6.90 -4.23
C GLY A 120 23.93 -6.97 -2.80
N GLN A 121 24.45 -6.11 -1.92
CA GLN A 121 24.05 -5.97 -0.53
C GLN A 121 22.97 -4.90 -0.30
N PHE A 122 22.40 -4.35 -1.37
CA PHE A 122 21.47 -3.22 -1.30
C PHE A 122 20.14 -3.52 -1.96
N ILE A 123 19.11 -2.81 -1.49
CA ILE A 123 17.78 -2.72 -2.08
C ILE A 123 17.61 -1.28 -2.55
N PHE A 124 17.27 -1.12 -3.82
CA PHE A 124 17.03 0.18 -4.43
C PHE A 124 15.54 0.40 -4.62
N ILE A 125 15.10 1.63 -4.40
CA ILE A 125 13.72 2.06 -4.63
C ILE A 125 13.76 3.35 -5.42
N VAL A 126 13.16 3.36 -6.61
CA VAL A 126 12.91 4.58 -7.38
C VAL A 126 11.55 5.11 -6.97
N ALA A 127 11.47 6.41 -6.67
CA ALA A 127 10.29 7.03 -6.13
C ALA A 127 10.02 8.43 -6.69
N SER A 128 8.79 8.88 -6.52
CA SER A 128 8.29 10.19 -6.95
C SER A 128 7.37 10.80 -5.91
N ASP A 129 7.07 12.09 -6.08
CA ASP A 129 5.84 12.66 -5.55
C ASP A 129 4.61 11.96 -6.14
N VAL A 130 3.51 11.93 -5.39
CA VAL A 130 2.22 11.39 -5.86
C VAL A 130 1.84 12.05 -7.20
N GLY A 131 1.64 11.25 -8.24
CA GLY A 131 1.23 11.73 -9.57
C GLY A 131 2.34 12.41 -10.39
N SER A 132 3.59 12.43 -9.93
CA SER A 132 4.74 13.01 -10.64
C SER A 132 5.66 11.95 -11.23
N GLN A 133 6.55 12.36 -12.16
CA GLN A 133 7.66 11.53 -12.64
C GLN A 133 8.66 11.21 -11.51
N PRO A 134 9.41 10.10 -11.61
CA PRO A 134 10.39 9.71 -10.61
C PRO A 134 11.51 10.74 -10.52
N ARG A 135 11.89 11.07 -9.29
CA ARG A 135 12.90 12.09 -8.98
C ARG A 135 13.87 11.66 -7.90
N TYR A 136 13.62 10.52 -7.27
CA TYR A 136 14.35 10.07 -6.11
C TYR A 136 14.77 8.62 -6.30
N CYS A 137 15.96 8.28 -5.81
CA CYS A 137 16.35 6.91 -5.55
C CYS A 137 16.71 6.77 -4.07
N LEU A 138 16.25 5.71 -3.45
CA LEU A 138 16.59 5.33 -2.09
C LEU A 138 17.39 4.04 -2.12
N ARG A 139 18.46 3.98 -1.33
CA ARG A 139 19.31 2.80 -1.19
C ARG A 139 19.27 2.29 0.24
N PHE A 140 18.62 1.16 0.43
CA PHE A 140 18.57 0.43 1.69
C PHE A 140 19.64 -0.67 1.73
N PRO A 141 20.22 -0.98 2.88
CA PRO A 141 20.96 -2.22 3.05
C PRO A 141 19.96 -3.39 3.09
N ARG A 142 20.40 -4.56 2.61
CA ARG A 142 19.61 -5.80 2.69
C ARG A 142 19.42 -6.26 4.13
N VAL A 143 20.46 -6.12 4.95
CA VAL A 143 20.42 -6.42 6.39
C VAL A 143 20.00 -5.14 7.12
N GLN A 144 18.88 -5.20 7.84
CA GLN A 144 18.24 -4.06 8.51
C GLN A 144 18.06 -4.34 10.00
N GLU A 145 19.13 -4.86 10.63
CA GLU A 145 19.18 -5.15 12.06
C GLU A 145 19.88 -4.02 12.81
N GLY A 146 19.38 -3.68 13.99
CA GLY A 146 19.94 -2.58 14.79
C GLY A 146 19.81 -1.21 14.11
N GLU A 147 20.84 -0.38 14.28
CA GLU A 147 20.98 0.89 13.56
C GLU A 147 21.67 0.64 12.21
N PHE A 148 21.09 1.16 11.14
CA PHE A 148 21.59 1.02 9.78
C PHE A 148 21.40 2.32 8.99
N THR A 149 22.09 2.42 7.86
CA THR A 149 22.11 3.64 7.06
C THR A 149 21.38 3.47 5.73
N VAL A 150 20.51 4.42 5.40
CA VAL A 150 19.85 4.52 4.09
C VAL A 150 20.30 5.81 3.41
N LEU A 151 20.55 5.76 2.11
CA LEU A 151 20.89 6.94 1.31
C LEU A 151 19.70 7.35 0.44
N ILE A 152 19.45 8.65 0.35
CA ILE A 152 18.42 9.24 -0.52
C ILE A 152 19.10 10.18 -1.49
N TYR A 153 18.95 9.93 -2.78
CA TYR A 153 19.46 10.76 -3.85
C TYR A 153 18.33 11.62 -4.43
N PHE A 154 18.59 12.91 -4.62
CA PHE A 154 17.65 13.87 -5.22
C PHE A 154 17.78 13.85 -6.75
N SER A 155 17.81 12.64 -7.29
CA SER A 155 17.86 12.26 -8.68
C SER A 155 17.42 10.80 -8.79
N VAL A 156 17.08 10.33 -9.99
CA VAL A 156 16.77 8.91 -10.22
C VAL A 156 18.01 8.02 -10.20
N ILE A 157 19.21 8.59 -10.07
CA ILE A 157 20.48 7.86 -9.97
C ILE A 157 20.50 6.92 -8.77
N CYS A 158 20.94 5.68 -8.98
CA CYS A 158 21.03 4.64 -7.97
C CYS A 158 22.46 4.06 -7.90
N PRO A 159 23.40 4.74 -7.22
CA PRO A 159 24.80 4.32 -7.13
C PRO A 159 24.97 2.94 -6.52
N THR A 160 25.72 2.09 -7.20
CA THR A 160 25.87 0.67 -6.82
C THR A 160 27.16 0.37 -6.08
N GLU A 161 28.13 1.29 -6.12
CA GLU A 161 29.37 1.22 -5.38
C GLU A 161 29.15 1.20 -3.87
N ALA A 162 30.04 0.54 -3.13
CA ALA A 162 29.87 0.30 -1.70
C ALA A 162 29.71 1.61 -0.88
N ASP A 163 30.45 2.66 -1.24
CA ASP A 163 30.42 3.94 -0.54
C ASP A 163 29.13 4.76 -0.79
N GLY A 164 28.39 4.43 -1.86
CA GLY A 164 27.15 5.11 -2.24
C GLY A 164 27.34 6.58 -2.58
N LYS A 165 28.54 7.00 -2.98
CA LYS A 165 28.74 8.38 -3.42
C LYS A 165 28.22 8.52 -4.85
N PRO A 166 27.28 9.44 -5.10
CA PRO A 166 26.88 9.71 -6.47
C PRO A 166 27.98 10.54 -7.16
N PRO A 167 27.96 10.62 -8.50
CA PRO A 167 28.77 11.54 -9.27
C PRO A 167 28.55 13.00 -8.85
N HIS A 168 29.53 13.85 -9.15
CA HIS A 168 29.56 15.24 -8.68
C HIS A 168 28.29 16.03 -9.03
N GLY A 169 27.81 16.84 -8.07
CA GLY A 169 26.68 17.75 -8.26
C GLY A 169 25.30 17.16 -7.91
N ILE A 170 25.22 15.89 -7.52
CA ILE A 170 23.98 15.30 -7.01
C ILE A 170 23.85 15.53 -5.50
N GLU A 171 22.76 16.17 -5.09
CA GLU A 171 22.39 16.29 -3.68
C GLU A 171 21.86 14.94 -3.14
N TYR A 172 22.36 14.55 -1.98
CA TYR A 172 21.93 13.33 -1.31
C TYR A 172 22.05 13.43 0.21
N TYR A 173 21.21 12.65 0.88
CA TYR A 173 21.09 12.62 2.33
C TYR A 173 21.32 11.21 2.85
N GLU A 174 21.86 11.14 4.06
CA GLU A 174 22.00 9.94 4.84
C GLU A 174 20.92 9.92 5.92
N LEU A 175 20.18 8.83 5.99
CA LEU A 175 19.27 8.53 7.08
C LEU A 175 19.91 7.47 7.96
N LYS A 176 20.20 7.82 9.22
CA LYS A 176 20.51 6.84 10.25
C LYS A 176 19.21 6.32 10.83
N MET A 177 18.96 5.04 10.62
CA MET A 177 17.65 4.42 10.83
C MET A 177 17.72 3.24 11.78
N PHE A 178 16.62 2.96 12.46
CA PHE A 178 16.38 1.67 13.09
C PHE A 178 14.91 1.29 12.91
N ARG A 179 14.64 -0.02 12.83
CA ARG A 179 13.28 -0.54 12.72
C ARG A 179 12.58 -0.45 14.08
N LYS A 180 11.35 0.07 14.11
CA LYS A 180 10.55 0.11 15.34
C LYS A 180 10.08 -1.30 15.70
N ASP A 181 10.12 -1.66 16.98
CA ASP A 181 9.55 -2.91 17.46
C ASP A 181 8.09 -2.67 17.89
N PRO A 182 7.09 -3.24 17.20
CA PRO A 182 5.69 -3.04 17.52
C PRO A 182 5.25 -3.69 18.85
N LYS A 183 6.04 -4.63 19.38
CA LYS A 183 5.76 -5.28 20.67
C LYS A 183 6.25 -4.47 21.85
N GLN A 184 7.19 -3.56 21.62
CA GLN A 184 7.77 -2.75 22.68
C GLN A 184 7.26 -1.32 22.60
N CYS A 185 6.62 -0.87 23.67
CA CYS A 185 6.30 0.53 23.84
C CYS A 185 7.56 1.29 24.27
N HIS A 186 7.88 2.34 23.52
CA HIS A 186 8.99 3.24 23.78
C HIS A 186 8.53 4.69 23.74
N ASP A 187 9.26 5.54 24.44
CA ASP A 187 9.15 6.98 24.23
C ASP A 187 9.88 7.36 22.94
N ASP A 188 9.46 8.44 22.27
CA ASP A 188 10.18 8.97 21.10
C ASP A 188 11.64 9.31 21.46
N ASN A 189 11.85 9.77 22.71
CA ASN A 189 13.16 9.98 23.33
C ASN A 189 13.07 9.74 24.84
N SER A 190 13.47 8.55 25.31
CA SER A 190 13.36 8.17 26.72
C SER A 190 14.14 9.07 27.68
N ASP A 191 15.29 9.60 27.28
CA ASP A 191 16.08 10.47 28.14
C ASP A 191 15.39 11.82 28.32
N LYS A 192 14.94 12.43 27.22
CA LYS A 192 14.24 13.71 27.28
C LYS A 192 12.89 13.60 27.98
N CYS A 193 12.17 12.50 27.76
CA CYS A 193 10.92 12.24 28.45
C CYS A 193 11.10 12.13 29.97
N ARG A 194 12.14 11.45 30.45
CA ARG A 194 12.45 11.37 31.90
C ARG A 194 12.92 12.68 32.49
N GLU A 195 13.60 13.51 31.71
CA GLU A 195 14.05 14.84 32.13
C GLU A 195 12.87 15.80 32.31
N VAL A 196 11.94 15.82 31.35
CA VAL A 196 10.83 16.78 31.33
C VAL A 196 9.63 16.29 32.16
N ILE A 197 9.29 15.00 32.08
CA ILE A 197 8.15 14.43 32.79
C ILE A 197 8.63 13.84 34.12
N THR A 198 8.75 14.72 35.11
CA THR A 198 9.23 14.36 36.44
C THR A 198 8.12 13.90 37.39
N MET A 199 6.87 14.28 37.10
CA MET A 199 5.70 13.92 37.92
C MET A 199 4.55 13.36 37.06
N PRO A 200 3.76 12.39 37.56
CA PRO A 200 2.68 11.76 36.79
C PRO A 200 1.59 12.73 36.31
N ASP A 201 1.35 13.84 37.02
CA ASP A 201 0.35 14.83 36.63
C ASP A 201 0.76 15.62 35.37
N MET A 202 2.06 15.72 35.09
CA MET A 202 2.59 16.32 33.85
C MET A 202 2.15 15.53 32.61
N CYS A 203 1.95 14.22 32.72
CA CYS A 203 1.41 13.42 31.62
C CYS A 203 -0.01 13.81 31.20
N VAL A 204 -0.74 14.53 32.05
CA VAL A 204 -2.09 15.05 31.76
C VAL A 204 -2.02 16.52 31.36
N LYS A 205 -1.14 17.31 31.99
CA LYS A 205 -1.04 18.77 31.81
C LYS A 205 -0.20 19.16 30.59
N ASP A 206 0.89 18.46 30.33
CA ASP A 206 1.81 18.77 29.23
C ASP A 206 1.24 18.23 27.92
N LYS A 207 0.93 19.15 27.00
CA LYS A 207 0.39 18.81 25.68
C LYS A 207 1.48 18.68 24.61
N VAL A 208 2.72 19.03 24.93
CA VAL A 208 3.85 19.07 24.00
C VAL A 208 4.67 17.80 24.10
N PHE A 209 5.09 17.41 25.30
CA PHE A 209 5.96 16.25 25.52
C PHE A 209 5.19 14.97 25.82
N ALA A 210 4.16 15.04 26.68
CA ALA A 210 3.46 13.83 27.13
C ALA A 210 2.90 12.93 26.00
N PRO A 211 2.39 13.47 24.86
CA PRO A 211 1.95 12.63 23.74
C PRO A 211 3.05 11.76 23.12
N HIS A 212 4.31 12.16 23.25
CA HIS A 212 5.50 11.50 22.69
C HIS A 212 6.27 10.66 23.72
N CYS A 213 5.76 10.62 24.94
CA CYS A 213 6.34 9.87 26.04
C CYS A 213 5.36 8.78 26.55
N PRO A 214 4.80 7.92 25.68
CA PRO A 214 3.77 6.97 26.09
C PRO A 214 4.27 5.94 27.12
N LYS A 215 5.56 5.59 27.12
CA LYS A 215 6.13 4.67 28.11
C LYS A 215 6.31 5.35 29.45
N THR A 216 6.96 6.53 29.47
CA THR A 216 7.14 7.31 30.70
C THR A 216 5.79 7.67 31.33
N CYS A 217 4.77 7.96 30.52
CA CYS A 217 3.43 8.28 30.99
C CYS A 217 2.53 7.07 31.28
N GLY A 218 3.01 5.83 31.11
CA GLY A 218 2.17 4.63 31.29
C GLY A 218 0.99 4.56 30.32
N LYS A 219 1.02 5.31 29.22
CA LYS A 219 0.00 5.40 28.16
C LYS A 219 0.30 4.46 26.98
N CYS A 220 1.15 3.47 27.19
CA CYS A 220 1.39 2.43 26.21
C CYS A 220 0.06 1.77 25.83
N THR A 221 -0.48 2.17 24.67
CA THR A 221 -1.61 1.50 24.08
C THR A 221 -1.04 0.21 23.51
N THR A 222 -1.00 -0.82 24.34
CA THR A 222 -0.53 -2.11 23.88
C THR A 222 -1.49 -2.61 22.81
N VAL A 223 -0.99 -3.39 21.85
CA VAL A 223 -1.85 -4.18 20.96
C VAL A 223 -2.92 -4.94 21.75
N ASN A 224 -2.63 -5.30 23.00
CA ASN A 224 -3.58 -5.91 23.93
C ASN A 224 -4.75 -4.99 24.31
N ASN A 225 -4.57 -3.66 24.40
CA ASN A 225 -5.69 -2.73 24.63
C ASN A 225 -6.63 -2.66 23.43
N ILE A 226 -6.07 -2.70 22.21
CA ILE A 226 -6.85 -2.75 20.97
C ILE A 226 -7.58 -4.09 20.87
N ASN A 227 -6.87 -5.20 21.08
CA ASN A 227 -7.43 -6.55 21.12
C ASN A 227 -8.45 -6.75 22.24
N GLY A 228 -8.31 -6.01 23.35
CA GLY A 228 -9.21 -6.11 24.50
C GLY A 228 -10.55 -5.41 24.31
N ARG A 229 -10.70 -4.57 23.26
CA ARG A 229 -11.98 -3.96 22.93
C ARG A 229 -12.87 -4.99 22.24
N ARG A 230 -14.00 -5.30 22.88
CA ARG A 230 -15.00 -6.21 22.32
C ARG A 230 -15.83 -5.48 21.28
N CYS A 231 -15.45 -5.61 20.02
CA CYS A 231 -16.33 -5.35 18.88
C CYS A 231 -16.50 -6.65 18.09
N TRP A 232 -17.73 -6.94 17.65
CA TRP A 232 -18.00 -8.09 16.80
C TRP A 232 -18.61 -7.65 15.47
N LEU A 233 -18.14 -8.27 14.39
CA LEU A 233 -18.76 -8.20 13.09
C LEU A 233 -20.07 -9.00 13.11
N GLU A 234 -21.07 -8.54 12.35
CA GLU A 234 -22.35 -9.22 12.25
C GLU A 234 -22.19 -10.65 11.68
N PRO A 235 -22.84 -11.69 12.24
CA PRO A 235 -22.71 -13.07 11.75
C PRO A 235 -23.08 -13.25 10.28
N SER A 236 -23.94 -12.37 9.76
CA SER A 236 -24.30 -12.32 8.35
C SER A 236 -23.14 -11.92 7.42
N LEU A 237 -21.98 -11.52 7.95
CA LEU A 237 -20.78 -11.19 7.18
C LEU A 237 -19.77 -12.33 7.13
N PHE A 238 -19.90 -13.33 8.03
CA PHE A 238 -18.90 -14.37 8.20
C PHE A 238 -18.77 -15.23 6.95
N GLY A 239 -17.54 -15.66 6.68
CA GLY A 239 -17.24 -16.63 5.63
C GLY A 239 -15.95 -16.36 4.89
N ASP A 240 -15.66 -17.27 3.98
CA ASP A 240 -14.59 -17.16 3.00
C ASP A 240 -15.15 -16.53 1.72
N TRP A 241 -14.57 -15.43 1.30
CA TRP A 241 -15.01 -14.60 0.20
C TRP A 241 -13.90 -14.41 -0.84
N ARG A 242 -14.27 -14.09 -2.07
CA ARG A 242 -13.37 -13.72 -3.16
C ARG A 242 -13.76 -12.39 -3.78
N LEU A 243 -12.79 -11.51 -3.90
CA LEU A 243 -12.85 -10.32 -4.73
C LEU A 243 -12.31 -10.64 -6.12
N TYR A 244 -13.09 -10.35 -7.16
CA TYR A 244 -12.66 -10.47 -8.55
C TYR A 244 -12.41 -9.08 -9.12
N GLU A 245 -11.15 -8.79 -9.47
CA GLU A 245 -10.75 -7.60 -10.21
C GLU A 245 -10.22 -8.01 -11.60
N LYS A 246 -10.14 -7.07 -12.55
CA LYS A 246 -9.93 -7.31 -13.99
C LYS A 246 -8.93 -8.42 -14.35
N SER A 247 -7.83 -8.53 -13.62
CA SER A 247 -6.76 -9.51 -13.86
C SER A 247 -6.35 -10.30 -12.61
N ARG A 248 -7.02 -10.09 -11.47
CA ARG A 248 -6.57 -10.61 -10.17
C ARG A 248 -7.73 -11.04 -9.30
N THR A 249 -7.49 -12.06 -8.51
CA THR A 249 -8.45 -12.57 -7.52
C THR A 249 -7.82 -12.50 -6.14
N TYR A 250 -8.58 -12.03 -5.17
CA TYR A 250 -8.12 -11.92 -3.80
C TYR A 250 -9.06 -12.64 -2.85
N ASP A 251 -8.48 -13.45 -1.98
CA ASP A 251 -9.20 -14.07 -0.87
C ASP A 251 -9.44 -13.05 0.24
N VAL A 252 -10.63 -13.12 0.83
CA VAL A 252 -11.07 -12.29 1.95
C VAL A 252 -11.76 -13.21 2.96
N VAL A 253 -11.28 -13.24 4.19
CA VAL A 253 -11.87 -14.03 5.27
C VAL A 253 -12.44 -13.08 6.31
N ILE A 254 -13.72 -13.25 6.64
CA ILE A 254 -14.40 -12.45 7.65
C ILE A 254 -14.86 -13.38 8.77
N ASP A 255 -14.42 -13.09 9.99
CA ASP A 255 -14.82 -13.81 11.20
C ASP A 255 -15.50 -12.84 12.19
N GLN A 256 -15.67 -13.27 13.44
CA GLN A 256 -16.33 -12.48 14.48
C GLN A 256 -15.59 -11.19 14.82
N GLU A 257 -14.26 -11.16 14.77
CA GLU A 257 -13.46 -10.05 15.32
C GLU A 257 -12.75 -9.26 14.23
N LYS A 258 -12.52 -9.85 13.06
CA LYS A 258 -11.69 -9.23 12.02
C LYS A 258 -12.13 -9.60 10.60
N ALA A 259 -11.69 -8.75 9.68
CA ALA A 259 -11.68 -9.02 8.25
C ALA A 259 -10.22 -9.09 7.77
N VAL A 260 -9.87 -10.15 7.06
CA VAL A 260 -8.52 -10.38 6.55
C VAL A 260 -8.57 -10.43 5.03
N PHE A 261 -7.91 -9.47 4.39
CA PHE A 261 -7.81 -9.35 2.94
C PHE A 261 -6.40 -9.75 2.52
N SER A 262 -6.28 -10.73 1.63
CA SER A 262 -4.98 -11.19 1.10
C SER A 262 -4.13 -10.08 0.47
N HIS A 263 -4.75 -9.00 -0.01
CA HIS A 263 -4.07 -7.87 -0.64
C HIS A 263 -3.91 -6.62 0.24
N MET A 264 -4.69 -6.46 1.32
CA MET A 264 -4.67 -5.27 2.19
C MET A 264 -4.16 -5.56 3.62
N GLY A 265 -4.18 -6.81 4.06
CA GLY A 265 -3.83 -7.20 5.42
C GLY A 265 -5.05 -7.45 6.32
N SER A 266 -4.83 -7.40 7.63
CA SER A 266 -5.82 -7.72 8.66
C SER A 266 -6.41 -6.45 9.28
N PHE A 267 -7.72 -6.48 9.52
CA PHE A 267 -8.50 -5.38 10.07
C PHE A 267 -9.33 -5.90 11.23
N GLN A 268 -9.05 -5.44 12.45
CA GLN A 268 -9.77 -5.82 13.65
C GLN A 268 -10.87 -4.82 13.97
N CYS A 269 -12.06 -5.28 14.32
CA CYS A 269 -13.13 -4.36 14.69
C CYS A 269 -12.86 -3.67 16.04
N LEU A 270 -13.16 -2.38 16.10
CA LEU A 270 -13.13 -1.57 17.32
C LEU A 270 -14.49 -1.02 17.73
N GLU A 271 -15.32 -0.67 16.74
CA GLU A 271 -16.60 -0.02 16.96
C GLU A 271 -17.53 -0.32 15.78
N VAL A 272 -18.83 -0.48 16.07
CA VAL A 272 -19.88 -0.63 15.05
C VAL A 272 -20.82 0.56 15.15
N ASP A 273 -21.28 1.07 14.00
CA ASP A 273 -22.31 2.10 13.99
C ASP A 273 -23.67 1.57 14.46
N ASN A 274 -24.58 2.48 14.83
CA ASN A 274 -25.92 2.13 15.31
C ASN A 274 -26.76 1.32 14.30
N LYS A 275 -26.36 1.29 13.02
CA LYS A 275 -27.06 0.57 11.95
C LYS A 275 -26.47 -0.81 11.67
N GLY A 276 -25.36 -1.19 12.29
CA GLY A 276 -24.70 -2.48 12.07
C GLY A 276 -24.06 -2.61 10.68
N ARG A 277 -23.77 -1.50 10.01
CA ARG A 277 -23.26 -1.51 8.62
C ARG A 277 -21.86 -0.95 8.49
N ARG A 278 -21.49 -0.01 9.35
CA ARG A 278 -20.18 0.64 9.33
C ARG A 278 -19.37 0.22 10.54
N TYR A 279 -18.11 -0.06 10.29
CA TYR A 279 -17.20 -0.62 11.26
C TYR A 279 -15.93 0.22 11.27
N LYS A 280 -15.54 0.69 12.46
CA LYS A 280 -14.23 1.25 12.69
C LYS A 280 -13.30 0.08 12.93
N MET A 281 -12.31 -0.04 12.06
CA MET A 281 -11.37 -1.13 12.06
C MET A 281 -9.96 -0.63 12.37
N ALA A 282 -9.17 -1.43 13.07
CA ALA A 282 -7.74 -1.22 13.27
C ALA A 282 -6.90 -2.21 12.45
N SER A 283 -5.93 -1.69 11.71
CA SER A 283 -4.84 -2.47 11.12
C SER A 283 -3.66 -2.47 12.07
N LEU A 284 -3.24 -3.67 12.46
CA LEU A 284 -2.09 -3.91 13.33
C LEU A 284 -0.96 -4.52 12.51
N PHE A 285 0.25 -3.99 12.68
CA PHE A 285 1.42 -4.41 11.92
C PHE A 285 2.50 -4.95 12.85
N ASP A 286 3.17 -6.00 12.41
CA ASP A 286 4.32 -6.63 13.08
C ASP A 286 5.66 -6.12 12.52
N ASN A 287 5.64 -5.23 11.53
CA ASN A 287 6.81 -4.73 10.81
C ASN A 287 7.33 -3.36 11.28
N GLY A 288 6.83 -2.86 12.43
CA GLY A 288 7.20 -1.58 13.02
C GLY A 288 6.35 -0.38 12.60
N CYS A 289 5.42 -0.56 11.66
CA CYS A 289 4.47 0.47 11.28
C CYS A 289 3.52 0.85 12.43
N SER A 290 3.13 2.12 12.48
CA SER A 290 2.08 2.57 13.39
C SER A 290 0.74 1.99 12.95
N HIS A 291 -0.08 1.58 13.91
CA HIS A 291 -1.43 1.07 13.64
C HIS A 291 -2.27 2.11 12.89
N ARG A 292 -3.23 1.63 12.09
CA ARG A 292 -4.14 2.49 11.33
C ARG A 292 -5.58 2.23 11.65
N TYR A 293 -6.38 3.29 11.62
CA TYR A 293 -7.82 3.24 11.76
C TYR A 293 -8.44 3.42 10.39
N THR A 294 -9.41 2.56 10.05
CA THR A 294 -10.08 2.58 8.76
C THR A 294 -11.57 2.34 8.97
N CYS A 295 -12.44 3.01 8.21
CA CYS A 295 -13.86 2.67 8.20
C CYS A 295 -14.14 1.69 7.06
N MET A 296 -14.82 0.59 7.40
CA MET A 296 -15.35 -0.37 6.42
C MET A 296 -16.87 -0.39 6.50
N GLU A 297 -17.52 -0.43 5.34
CA GLU A 297 -18.97 -0.59 5.27
C GLU A 297 -19.32 -1.87 4.51
N PHE A 298 -20.19 -2.69 5.10
CA PHE A 298 -20.61 -3.97 4.54
C PHE A 298 -22.12 -4.00 4.27
N ILE A 299 -22.51 -4.59 3.14
CA ILE A 299 -23.91 -4.81 2.76
C ILE A 299 -24.06 -6.22 2.21
N ARG A 300 -24.72 -7.12 2.95
CA ARG A 300 -25.11 -8.43 2.43
C ARG A 300 -26.22 -8.24 1.38
N ARG A 301 -25.98 -8.64 0.14
CA ARG A 301 -27.00 -8.57 -0.93
C ARG A 301 -27.82 -9.85 -0.99
N ASN A 302 -27.16 -10.99 -0.87
CA ASN A 302 -27.77 -12.30 -0.76
C ASN A 302 -26.77 -13.30 -0.16
N ASN A 303 -27.10 -14.59 -0.10
CA ASN A 303 -26.24 -15.60 0.50
C ASN A 303 -24.89 -15.81 -0.20
N ASN A 304 -24.72 -15.38 -1.46
CA ASN A 304 -23.48 -15.55 -2.22
C ASN A 304 -22.72 -14.25 -2.47
N VAL A 305 -23.33 -13.09 -2.19
CA VAL A 305 -22.78 -11.78 -2.51
C VAL A 305 -22.82 -10.87 -1.29
N LEU A 306 -21.63 -10.49 -0.86
CA LEU A 306 -21.38 -9.43 0.10
C LEU A 306 -20.80 -8.23 -0.64
N GLN A 307 -21.25 -7.03 -0.30
CA GLN A 307 -20.65 -5.80 -0.80
C GLN A 307 -19.84 -5.15 0.30
N TYR A 308 -18.70 -4.58 -0.05
CA TYR A 308 -17.91 -3.78 0.87
C TYR A 308 -17.34 -2.53 0.21
N ARG A 309 -17.01 -1.53 1.02
CA ARG A 309 -16.15 -0.41 0.65
C ARG A 309 -15.32 0.03 1.85
N THR A 310 -14.19 0.66 1.58
CA THR A 310 -13.18 0.98 2.58
C THR A 310 -12.73 2.43 2.42
N SER A 311 -12.71 3.18 3.52
CA SER A 311 -12.23 4.55 3.55
C SER A 311 -10.70 4.64 3.62
N PRO A 312 -10.09 5.82 3.41
CA PRO A 312 -8.68 6.05 3.71
C PRO A 312 -8.34 5.74 5.16
N SER A 313 -7.15 5.18 5.37
CA SER A 313 -6.65 4.83 6.70
C SER A 313 -5.97 6.02 7.38
N ASP A 314 -6.28 6.25 8.65
CA ASP A 314 -5.72 7.32 9.48
C ASP A 314 -4.80 6.78 10.58
N ARG A 315 -3.83 7.57 11.04
CA ARG A 315 -2.97 7.21 12.19
C ARG A 315 -3.64 7.52 13.52
N SER A 316 -4.52 8.52 13.52
CA SER A 316 -5.28 8.93 14.69
C SER A 316 -6.60 8.18 14.76
N GLU A 317 -7.02 7.85 15.97
CA GLU A 317 -8.33 7.24 16.20
C GLU A 317 -9.44 8.30 16.06
N LEU A 318 -9.82 8.59 14.82
CA LEU A 318 -10.89 9.54 14.52
C LEU A 318 -12.27 8.99 14.92
N LYS A 319 -13.26 9.89 15.01
CA LYS A 319 -14.66 9.48 15.17
C LYS A 319 -15.14 8.74 13.92
N MET A 320 -16.18 7.92 14.09
CA MET A 320 -16.75 7.14 12.99
C MET A 320 -17.18 8.06 11.82
N GLU A 321 -17.81 9.20 12.10
CA GLU A 321 -18.26 10.12 11.05
C GLU A 321 -17.11 10.68 10.20
N ASP A 322 -16.01 11.04 10.85
CA ASP A 322 -14.83 11.62 10.20
C ASP A 322 -14.04 10.54 9.42
N LEU A 323 -13.99 9.33 9.96
CA LEU A 323 -13.26 8.21 9.37
C LEU A 323 -14.00 7.61 8.16
N CYS A 324 -15.33 7.60 8.17
CA CYS A 324 -16.17 7.04 7.10
C CYS A 324 -16.36 8.00 5.91
N ASN A 325 -15.31 8.71 5.52
CA ASN A 325 -15.26 9.50 4.29
C ASN A 325 -14.70 8.64 3.14
N PHE A 326 -15.58 7.89 2.48
CA PHE A 326 -15.22 7.00 1.38
C PHE A 326 -14.80 7.79 0.14
N ARG A 327 -13.65 7.43 -0.43
CA ARG A 327 -13.12 7.97 -1.68
C ARG A 327 -12.14 6.97 -2.28
N ASP A 328 -11.95 7.04 -3.59
CA ASP A 328 -10.96 6.24 -4.29
C ASP A 328 -9.54 6.72 -3.94
N ASP A 329 -8.56 5.82 -4.00
CA ASP A 329 -7.15 6.17 -3.97
C ASP A 329 -6.77 7.04 -5.20
N PRO A 330 -5.74 7.90 -5.07
CA PRO A 330 -5.19 8.61 -6.22
C PRO A 330 -4.61 7.63 -7.26
N TYR A 331 -4.54 8.07 -8.51
CA TYR A 331 -3.83 7.34 -9.58
C TYR A 331 -2.37 7.06 -9.16
N PRO A 332 -1.82 5.86 -9.41
CA PRO A 332 -2.37 4.76 -10.23
C PRO A 332 -3.20 3.72 -9.46
N LEU A 333 -3.46 3.91 -8.16
CA LEU A 333 -4.18 2.94 -7.35
C LEU A 333 -5.68 2.98 -7.61
N THR A 334 -6.25 4.16 -7.83
CA THR A 334 -7.69 4.33 -8.16
C THR A 334 -8.59 3.66 -7.13
N ASP A 335 -9.44 2.70 -7.47
CA ASP A 335 -10.32 2.04 -6.49
C ASP A 335 -9.68 0.80 -5.85
N PHE A 336 -8.40 0.49 -6.08
CA PHE A 336 -7.81 -0.81 -5.75
C PHE A 336 -7.86 -1.16 -4.26
N PHE A 337 -7.50 -0.25 -3.35
CA PHE A 337 -7.54 -0.52 -1.90
C PHE A 337 -8.67 0.21 -1.19
N ARG A 338 -8.84 1.51 -1.49
CA ARG A 338 -9.93 2.34 -0.97
C ARG A 338 -10.86 2.72 -2.09
N SER A 339 -12.14 2.78 -1.76
CA SER A 339 -13.18 2.91 -2.77
C SER A 339 -14.35 3.73 -2.28
N PHE A 340 -14.84 4.63 -3.13
CA PHE A 340 -16.11 5.32 -2.95
C PHE A 340 -17.29 4.35 -3.14
N TYR A 341 -17.18 3.53 -4.18
CA TYR A 341 -18.20 2.56 -4.59
C TYR A 341 -18.04 1.20 -3.90
N PHE A 342 -19.15 0.47 -3.79
CA PHE A 342 -19.13 -0.88 -3.25
C PHE A 342 -18.51 -1.87 -4.25
N LYS A 343 -17.56 -2.65 -3.76
CA LYS A 343 -17.01 -3.83 -4.43
C LYS A 343 -17.78 -5.08 -4.03
N ASN A 344 -17.87 -6.04 -4.96
CA ASN A 344 -18.53 -7.33 -4.70
C ASN A 344 -17.52 -8.37 -4.22
N LEU A 345 -17.85 -9.00 -3.11
CA LEU A 345 -17.25 -10.20 -2.58
C LEU A 345 -18.20 -11.37 -2.86
N ILE A 346 -17.69 -12.39 -3.52
CA ILE A 346 -18.43 -13.60 -3.88
C ILE A 346 -18.01 -14.71 -2.93
N LEU A 347 -18.98 -15.45 -2.37
CA LEU A 347 -18.68 -16.57 -1.47
C LEU A 347 -17.76 -17.59 -2.16
N ALA A 348 -16.65 -17.96 -1.50
CA ALA A 348 -15.57 -18.72 -2.12
C ALA A 348 -15.87 -20.21 -2.26
N LYS A 349 -16.71 -20.76 -1.37
CA LYS A 349 -17.09 -22.17 -1.27
C LYS A 349 -18.57 -22.29 -0.96
N ASP A 350 -19.14 -23.45 -1.26
CA ASP A 350 -20.52 -23.80 -0.89
C ASP A 350 -21.54 -22.72 -1.29
N LEU A 351 -21.43 -22.27 -2.55
CA LEU A 351 -22.36 -21.29 -3.12
C LEU A 351 -23.78 -21.81 -2.91
N TRP A 352 -24.57 -21.02 -2.19
CA TRP A 352 -25.96 -21.33 -1.96
C TRP A 352 -26.67 -21.36 -3.31
N PRO A 353 -27.56 -22.33 -3.57
CA PRO A 353 -28.42 -22.28 -4.74
C PRO A 353 -29.23 -20.98 -4.67
N HIS A 354 -28.83 -19.97 -5.42
CA HIS A 354 -29.53 -18.72 -5.52
C HIS A 354 -29.94 -18.56 -6.97
N TYR A 355 -31.22 -18.28 -7.16
CA TYR A 355 -31.75 -17.96 -8.46
C TYR A 355 -31.02 -16.71 -9.01
N CYS A 356 -30.27 -16.90 -10.10
CA CYS A 356 -29.49 -15.88 -10.82
C CYS A 356 -30.18 -15.47 -12.13
N GLY A 357 -31.48 -15.68 -12.23
CA GLY A 357 -32.21 -15.45 -13.46
C GLY A 357 -32.60 -14.00 -13.70
N VAL A 358 -32.82 -13.69 -14.97
CA VAL A 358 -33.28 -12.37 -15.41
C VAL A 358 -34.79 -12.22 -15.31
N ASN A 359 -35.51 -13.30 -15.00
CA ASN A 359 -36.98 -13.36 -14.93
C ASN A 359 -37.63 -12.73 -16.17
N SER A 360 -36.93 -12.75 -17.29
CA SER A 360 -37.29 -12.02 -18.51
C SER A 360 -36.62 -12.64 -19.72
N VAL A 361 -37.13 -12.27 -20.89
CA VAL A 361 -36.54 -12.56 -22.19
C VAL A 361 -35.95 -11.25 -22.68
N ILE A 362 -34.62 -11.16 -22.69
CA ILE A 362 -33.91 -9.95 -23.13
C ILE A 362 -33.47 -10.16 -24.58
N PRO A 363 -34.01 -9.39 -25.55
CA PRO A 363 -33.49 -9.43 -26.90
C PRO A 363 -32.09 -8.81 -26.94
N PHE A 364 -31.18 -9.43 -27.67
CA PHE A 364 -29.87 -8.86 -27.99
C PHE A 364 -29.72 -8.72 -29.50
N ASN A 365 -28.95 -7.72 -29.91
CA ASN A 365 -28.49 -7.54 -31.28
C ASN A 365 -27.01 -7.13 -31.21
N GLY A 366 -26.14 -7.85 -31.90
CA GLY A 366 -24.70 -7.68 -31.83
C GLY A 366 -24.01 -8.17 -33.09
N THR A 367 -22.69 -8.08 -33.11
CA THR A 367 -21.87 -8.53 -34.25
C THR A 367 -20.84 -9.53 -33.75
N ILE A 368 -20.81 -10.75 -34.30
CA ILE A 368 -19.83 -11.79 -33.97
C ILE A 368 -19.09 -12.14 -35.25
N ASN A 369 -17.76 -12.01 -35.26
CA ASN A 369 -16.91 -12.25 -36.44
C ASN A 369 -17.40 -11.51 -37.70
N GLY A 370 -17.90 -10.28 -37.53
CA GLY A 370 -18.40 -9.44 -38.64
C GLY A 370 -19.81 -9.78 -39.14
N ARG A 371 -20.49 -10.80 -38.60
CA ARG A 371 -21.88 -11.12 -38.91
C ARG A 371 -22.82 -10.53 -37.85
N GLN A 372 -23.93 -9.94 -38.28
CA GLN A 372 -24.97 -9.51 -37.35
C GLN A 372 -25.67 -10.73 -36.75
N CYS A 373 -25.78 -10.73 -35.43
CA CYS A 373 -26.41 -11.76 -34.63
C CYS A 373 -27.46 -11.13 -33.74
N ALA A 374 -28.69 -11.61 -33.86
CA ALA A 374 -29.81 -11.28 -33.00
C ALA A 374 -30.37 -12.54 -32.34
N GLY A 375 -30.91 -12.37 -31.14
CA GLY A 375 -31.45 -13.46 -30.36
C GLY A 375 -31.98 -12.98 -29.02
N ASN A 376 -32.23 -13.93 -28.13
CA ASN A 376 -32.73 -13.69 -26.79
C ASN A 376 -31.83 -14.35 -25.74
N VAL A 377 -31.61 -13.63 -24.64
CA VAL A 377 -31.05 -14.17 -23.40
C VAL A 377 -32.22 -14.35 -22.44
N SER A 378 -32.46 -15.57 -21.98
CA SER A 378 -33.51 -15.81 -20.99
C SER A 378 -33.18 -17.01 -20.12
N ASP A 379 -33.62 -16.97 -18.88
CA ASP A 379 -33.60 -18.13 -17.99
C ASP A 379 -35.03 -18.69 -17.76
N TRP A 380 -36.01 -18.17 -18.50
CA TRP A 380 -37.38 -18.67 -18.57
C TRP A 380 -37.44 -19.91 -19.46
N ASP A 381 -37.89 -21.04 -18.90
CA ASP A 381 -38.22 -22.21 -19.69
C ASP A 381 -39.69 -22.15 -20.14
N GLU A 382 -39.90 -22.06 -21.44
CA GLU A 382 -41.20 -22.06 -22.08
C GLU A 382 -41.95 -23.40 -21.91
N GLN A 383 -41.24 -24.51 -21.70
CA GLN A 383 -41.88 -25.82 -21.52
C GLN A 383 -42.40 -26.02 -20.11
N SER A 384 -41.61 -25.67 -19.09
CA SER A 384 -42.04 -25.80 -17.69
C SER A 384 -42.74 -24.55 -17.14
N CYS A 385 -42.77 -23.44 -17.89
CA CYS A 385 -43.26 -22.13 -17.43
C CYS A 385 -42.64 -21.71 -16.10
N THR A 386 -41.37 -22.04 -15.91
CA THR A 386 -40.61 -21.71 -14.70
C THR A 386 -39.22 -21.26 -15.07
N THR A 387 -38.58 -20.54 -14.16
CA THR A 387 -37.23 -20.08 -14.35
C THR A 387 -36.23 -21.12 -13.88
N ARG A 388 -35.23 -21.42 -14.71
CA ARG A 388 -34.35 -22.59 -14.51
C ARG A 388 -33.02 -22.28 -13.83
N GLY A 389 -32.76 -21.03 -13.44
CA GLY A 389 -31.46 -20.63 -12.88
C GLY A 389 -30.28 -20.86 -13.86
N LEU A 390 -30.59 -21.09 -15.13
CA LEU A 390 -29.65 -21.29 -16.23
C LEU A 390 -29.99 -20.24 -17.30
N LEU A 391 -29.05 -19.36 -17.61
CA LEU A 391 -29.21 -18.41 -18.71
C LEU A 391 -29.05 -19.15 -20.03
N THR A 392 -30.13 -19.18 -20.81
CA THR A 392 -30.16 -19.75 -22.14
C THR A 392 -30.00 -18.63 -23.16
N LEU A 393 -28.97 -18.73 -24.00
CA LEU A 393 -28.80 -17.86 -25.15
C LEU A 393 -29.40 -18.57 -26.38
N LYS A 394 -30.49 -18.02 -26.92
CA LYS A 394 -31.09 -18.48 -28.18
C LYS A 394 -30.81 -17.43 -29.25
N SER A 395 -30.24 -17.82 -30.39
CA SER A 395 -30.15 -16.94 -31.56
C SER A 395 -30.80 -17.59 -32.76
N ASP A 396 -31.51 -16.79 -33.55
CA ASP A 396 -32.10 -17.25 -34.81
C ASP A 396 -31.16 -17.05 -36.01
N THR A 397 -30.13 -16.23 -35.85
CA THR A 397 -29.24 -15.77 -36.94
C THR A 397 -27.83 -16.35 -36.85
N CYS A 398 -27.40 -16.80 -35.66
CA CYS A 398 -26.03 -17.25 -35.41
C CYS A 398 -25.98 -18.53 -34.54
N LYS A 399 -26.89 -19.50 -34.77
CA LYS A 399 -27.00 -20.75 -33.96
C LYS A 399 -25.68 -21.51 -33.80
N GLU A 400 -24.83 -21.51 -34.84
CA GLU A 400 -23.57 -22.24 -34.86
C GLU A 400 -22.46 -21.60 -34.01
N LEU A 401 -22.59 -20.31 -33.70
CA LEU A 401 -21.61 -19.53 -32.92
C LEU A 401 -21.90 -19.55 -31.42
N ILE A 402 -23.04 -20.12 -31.02
CA ILE A 402 -23.51 -20.26 -29.64
C ILE A 402 -23.52 -21.74 -29.31
N LEU A 403 -22.32 -22.33 -29.22
CA LEU A 403 -22.14 -23.63 -28.58
C LEU A 403 -21.82 -23.40 -27.10
N PRO A 404 -22.22 -24.33 -26.21
CA PRO A 404 -21.92 -24.21 -24.79
C PRO A 404 -20.40 -24.29 -24.62
N MET A 405 -19.80 -23.30 -23.95
CA MET A 405 -18.53 -23.52 -23.25
C MET A 405 -18.79 -24.36 -22.01
#